data_AF-G0P670-F1
#
_entry.id   AF-G0P670-F1
#
_cell.length_a   1.000
_cell.length_b   1.000
_cell.length_c   1.000
_cell.angle_alpha   90.00
_cell.angle_beta   90.00
_cell.angle_gamma   90.00
#
_symmetry.space_group_name_H-M   'P 1'
#
loop_
_entity.id
_entity.type
_entity.pdbx_description
1 polymer ?
#
loop_
_entity_poly.entity_id
_entity_poly.type
_entity_poly.pdbx_seq_one_letter_code
_entity_poly.pdbx_strand_id
1 'polypeptide(L)'
;MVTYGGVDNKRCSETIQYVPLANLYTWEFYVDAVEVGSYSRAKRDVATPATGSGWTGVRNEVFSGIVKQTKAVYDFTNGIYTVPCSSMGTLPDIFIVIHGITYAIKSEEYVLDLNLKNGQCALAFFGTTHDPAWIFGDAFLRSYCHVLDFGKRRIGLAKSIHGKY
;
A
#
# COMPACT_ATOMS: atom_id res chain seq x y z
N MET A 1 7.80 1.78 12.98
CA MET A 1 9.06 1.53 13.72
C MET A 1 10.18 1.40 12.71
N VAL A 2 11.39 1.85 13.03
CA VAL A 2 12.57 1.74 12.16
C VAL A 2 13.63 0.92 12.87
N THR A 3 14.22 -0.05 12.17
CA THR A 3 15.32 -0.89 12.66
C THR A 3 16.53 -0.65 11.78
N TYR A 4 17.68 -0.36 12.39
CA TYR A 4 18.94 -0.14 11.68
C TYR A 4 19.86 -1.35 11.82
N GLY A 5 20.56 -1.71 10.75
CA GLY A 5 21.57 -2.78 10.76
C GLY A 5 21.03 -4.21 10.79
N GLY A 6 19.72 -4.41 10.65
CA GLY A 6 19.10 -5.73 10.66
C GLY A 6 17.62 -5.73 10.30
N VAL A 7 16.98 -6.88 10.46
CA VAL A 7 15.54 -7.08 10.25
C VAL A 7 14.88 -7.37 11.61
N ASP A 8 13.72 -6.75 11.88
CA ASP A 8 12.95 -7.03 13.09
C ASP A 8 12.03 -8.24 12.87
N ASN A 9 12.55 -9.42 13.15
CA ASN A 9 11.79 -10.67 13.02
C ASN A 9 10.64 -10.80 14.05
N LYS A 10 10.47 -9.86 15.00
CA LYS A 10 9.29 -9.83 15.89
C LYS A 10 8.07 -9.21 15.21
N ARG A 11 8.30 -8.31 14.26
CA ARG A 11 7.26 -7.54 13.56
C ARG A 11 7.19 -7.85 12.08
N CYS A 12 8.19 -8.52 11.52
CA CYS A 12 8.28 -8.87 10.12
C CYS A 12 8.50 -10.37 9.97
N SER A 13 7.85 -10.97 8.98
CA SER A 13 8.11 -12.37 8.61
C SER A 13 9.58 -12.58 8.23
N GLU A 14 10.13 -13.73 8.61
CA GLU A 14 11.48 -14.15 8.19
C GLU A 14 11.56 -14.45 6.69
N THR A 15 10.43 -14.71 6.05
CA THR A 15 10.36 -14.88 4.59
C THR A 15 10.34 -13.51 3.90
N ILE A 16 11.53 -13.06 3.49
CA ILE A 16 11.74 -11.79 2.78
C ILE A 16 11.86 -12.06 1.28
N GLN A 17 11.02 -11.41 0.49
CA GLN A 17 11.11 -11.41 -0.95
C GLN A 17 11.91 -10.21 -1.41
N TYR A 18 13.10 -10.45 -1.96
CA TYR A 18 13.95 -9.39 -2.47
C TYR A 18 13.68 -9.11 -3.94
N VAL A 19 13.58 -7.83 -4.28
CA VAL A 19 13.37 -7.32 -5.63
C VAL A 19 14.49 -6.36 -6.02
N PRO A 20 14.91 -6.36 -7.30
CA PRO A 20 15.92 -5.43 -7.77
C PRO A 20 15.38 -4.00 -7.78
N LEU A 21 16.28 -3.02 -7.60
CA LEU A 21 15.92 -1.62 -7.77
C LEU A 21 15.66 -1.30 -9.25
N ALA A 22 14.64 -0.49 -9.51
CA ALA A 22 14.39 0.13 -10.80
C ALA A 22 15.33 1.33 -11.04
N ASN A 23 15.85 1.93 -9.96
CA ASN A 23 16.79 3.05 -9.99
C ASN A 23 17.89 2.82 -8.96
N LEU A 24 19.17 2.97 -9.34
CA LEU A 24 20.30 2.70 -8.45
C LEU A 24 20.53 3.80 -7.39
N TYR A 25 19.88 4.95 -7.52
CA TYR A 25 20.05 6.12 -6.65
C TYR A 25 18.86 6.37 -5.73
N THR A 26 17.72 5.71 -5.98
CA THR A 26 16.50 5.83 -5.18
C THR A 26 15.96 4.44 -4.81
N TRP A 27 15.10 4.36 -3.81
CA TRP A 27 14.47 3.10 -3.39
C TRP A 27 13.28 2.71 -4.28
N GLU A 28 13.43 2.86 -5.58
CA GLU A 28 12.37 2.56 -6.54
C GLU A 28 12.42 1.10 -7.00
N PHE A 29 11.26 0.50 -7.26
CA PHE A 29 11.12 -0.86 -7.77
C PHE A 29 9.88 -0.98 -8.67
N TYR A 30 9.81 -2.06 -9.45
CA TYR A 30 8.71 -2.25 -10.39
C TYR A 30 7.49 -2.91 -9.74
N VAL A 31 6.30 -2.41 -10.08
CA VAL A 31 5.01 -3.05 -9.88
C VAL A 31 4.52 -3.52 -11.25
N ASP A 32 4.20 -4.80 -11.38
CA ASP A 32 3.81 -5.40 -12.65
C ASP A 32 2.29 -5.29 -12.90
N ALA A 33 1.47 -5.42 -11.86
CA ALA A 33 0.01 -5.37 -11.97
C ALA A 33 -0.69 -4.98 -10.66
N VAL A 34 -1.95 -4.56 -10.78
CA VAL A 34 -2.89 -4.35 -9.67
C VAL A 34 -4.26 -4.95 -9.99
N GLU A 35 -4.90 -5.51 -8.99
CA GLU A 35 -6.28 -6.01 -9.04
C GLU A 35 -7.04 -5.61 -7.76
N VAL A 36 -8.29 -5.19 -7.90
CA VAL A 36 -9.20 -4.93 -6.77
C VAL A 36 -10.63 -5.20 -7.23
N GLY A 37 -11.32 -6.14 -6.56
CA GLY A 37 -12.65 -6.58 -6.98
C GLY A 37 -12.68 -6.95 -8.47
N SER A 38 -13.51 -6.28 -9.26
CA SER A 38 -13.60 -6.49 -10.71
C SER A 38 -12.68 -5.59 -11.56
N TYR A 39 -11.86 -4.73 -10.94
CA TYR A 39 -10.89 -3.89 -11.63
C TYR A 39 -9.53 -4.59 -11.67
N SER A 40 -8.90 -4.58 -12.84
CA SER A 40 -7.55 -5.10 -13.02
C SER A 40 -6.77 -4.25 -14.01
N ARG A 41 -5.46 -4.17 -13.80
CA ARG A 41 -4.53 -3.49 -14.69
C ARG A 41 -3.16 -4.15 -14.63
N ALA A 42 -2.78 -4.82 -15.72
CA ALA A 42 -1.46 -5.41 -15.91
C ALA A 42 -0.58 -4.47 -16.76
N LYS A 43 0.07 -3.52 -16.10
CA LYS A 43 1.02 -2.60 -16.74
C LYS A 43 2.11 -2.25 -15.75
N ARG A 44 3.35 -2.45 -16.20
CA ARG A 44 4.54 -2.19 -15.39
C ARG A 44 4.69 -0.70 -15.10
N ASP A 45 4.70 -0.38 -13.81
CA ASP A 45 4.88 0.95 -13.26
C ASP A 45 6.05 0.96 -12.26
N VAL A 46 6.55 2.15 -11.93
CA VAL A 46 7.56 2.34 -10.88
C VAL A 46 6.87 2.71 -9.56
N ALA A 47 7.35 2.13 -8.47
CA ALA A 47 6.92 2.40 -7.12
C ALA A 47 8.07 2.84 -6.23
N THR A 48 7.78 3.66 -5.23
CA THR A 48 8.72 4.04 -4.17
C THR A 48 8.07 3.84 -2.79
N PRO A 49 8.79 3.31 -1.79
CA PRO A 49 8.33 3.32 -0.40
C PRO A 49 8.39 4.74 0.15
N ALA A 50 7.30 5.20 0.76
CA ALA A 50 7.17 6.58 1.20
C ALA A 50 6.66 6.65 2.63
N THR A 51 7.53 6.36 3.59
CA THR A 51 7.21 6.40 5.04
C THR A 51 6.81 7.78 5.54
N GLY A 52 7.09 8.85 4.79
CA GLY A 52 6.71 10.23 5.12
C GLY A 52 5.47 10.75 4.37
N SER A 53 4.90 10.00 3.43
CA SER A 53 3.75 10.47 2.63
C SER A 53 2.41 10.35 3.35
N GLY A 54 2.33 9.55 4.42
CA GLY A 54 1.06 9.10 4.97
C GLY A 54 0.41 8.12 4.00
N TRP A 55 -0.63 8.55 3.28
CA TRP A 55 -1.47 7.66 2.46
C TRP A 55 -0.75 7.08 1.24
N THR A 56 -1.34 6.03 0.65
CA THR A 56 -0.81 5.40 -0.56
C THR A 56 -1.26 6.16 -1.81
N GLY A 57 -0.29 6.69 -2.56
CA GLY A 57 -0.56 7.37 -3.83
C GLY A 57 -0.53 6.40 -4.99
N VAL A 58 -1.50 6.48 -5.89
CA VAL A 58 -1.57 5.65 -7.11
C VAL A 58 -2.01 6.49 -8.31
N ARG A 59 -1.74 6.04 -9.54
CA ARG A 59 -2.28 6.67 -10.75
C ARG A 59 -3.80 6.84 -10.65
N ASN A 60 -4.32 7.97 -11.14
CA ASN A 60 -5.76 8.27 -11.10
C ASN A 60 -6.66 7.16 -11.66
N GLU A 61 -6.20 6.42 -12.67
CA GLU A 61 -6.93 5.26 -13.22
C GLU A 61 -7.08 4.11 -12.21
N VAL A 62 -6.04 3.83 -11.43
CA VAL A 62 -6.05 2.81 -10.36
C VAL A 62 -6.89 3.31 -9.19
N PHE A 63 -6.71 4.58 -8.82
CA PHE A 63 -7.48 5.19 -7.74
C PHE A 63 -8.98 5.16 -8.02
N SER A 64 -9.39 5.50 -9.24
CA SER A 64 -10.80 5.42 -9.66
C SER A 64 -11.34 3.99 -9.59
N GLY A 65 -10.49 2.99 -9.93
CA GLY A 65 -10.80 1.58 -9.74
C GLY A 65 -11.05 1.23 -8.28
N ILE A 66 -10.15 1.62 -7.38
CA ILE A 66 -10.29 1.40 -5.93
C ILE A 66 -11.59 2.04 -5.41
N VAL A 67 -11.82 3.34 -5.67
CA VAL A 67 -13.01 4.08 -5.23
C VAL A 67 -14.29 3.39 -5.69
N LYS A 68 -14.35 2.94 -6.95
CA LYS A 68 -15.52 2.25 -7.50
C LYS A 68 -15.78 0.91 -6.80
N GLN A 69 -14.73 0.15 -6.50
CA GLN A 69 -14.85 -1.20 -5.92
C GLN A 69 -15.14 -1.15 -4.42
N THR A 70 -14.65 -0.14 -3.72
CA THR A 70 -14.96 0.09 -2.30
C THR A 70 -16.26 0.86 -2.09
N LYS A 71 -16.82 1.46 -3.15
CA LYS A 71 -17.96 2.40 -3.10
C LYS A 71 -17.68 3.60 -2.19
N ALA A 72 -16.42 4.01 -2.12
CA ALA A 72 -16.04 5.16 -1.31
C ALA A 72 -16.68 6.45 -1.85
N VAL A 73 -17.06 7.34 -0.94
CA VAL A 73 -17.68 8.63 -1.25
C VAL A 73 -16.72 9.74 -0.83
N TYR A 74 -16.67 10.82 -1.58
CA TYR A 74 -15.82 11.95 -1.22
C TYR A 74 -16.46 12.79 -0.11
N ASP A 75 -15.74 12.93 1.00
CA ASP A 75 -16.06 13.84 2.09
C ASP A 75 -15.39 15.19 1.86
N PHE A 76 -16.18 16.17 1.42
CA PHE A 76 -15.72 17.54 1.17
C PHE A 76 -15.24 18.27 2.43
N THR A 77 -15.70 17.87 3.61
CA THR A 77 -15.31 18.53 4.87
C THR A 77 -13.88 18.17 5.23
N ASN A 78 -13.53 16.89 5.08
CA ASN A 78 -12.20 16.38 5.42
C ASN A 78 -11.26 16.31 4.19
N GLY A 79 -11.78 16.48 2.97
CA GLY A 79 -11.00 16.46 1.73
C GLY A 79 -10.54 15.06 1.32
N ILE A 80 -11.31 14.02 1.68
CA ILE A 80 -10.87 12.62 1.61
C ILE A 80 -11.98 11.69 1.16
N TYR A 81 -11.63 10.51 0.63
CA TYR A 81 -12.61 9.46 0.35
C TYR A 81 -12.87 8.63 1.60
N THR A 82 -14.14 8.35 1.87
CA THR A 82 -14.59 7.62 3.05
C THR A 82 -15.50 6.46 2.70
N VAL A 83 -15.53 5.48 3.60
CA VAL A 83 -16.43 4.31 3.60
C VAL A 83 -17.02 4.13 4.99
N PRO A 84 -18.17 3.46 5.16
CA PRO A 84 -18.65 3.09 6.49
C PRO A 84 -17.59 2.24 7.21
N CYS A 85 -17.28 2.54 8.47
CA CYS A 85 -16.32 1.75 9.25
C CYS A 85 -16.72 0.28 9.39
N SER A 86 -18.02 -0.01 9.39
CA SER A 86 -18.55 -1.37 9.38
C SER A 86 -18.20 -2.19 8.13
N SER A 87 -17.69 -1.55 7.08
CA SER A 87 -17.20 -2.24 5.88
C SER A 87 -15.75 -2.74 6.01
N MET A 88 -15.02 -2.29 7.02
CA MET A 88 -13.68 -2.81 7.34
C MET A 88 -13.77 -4.33 7.60
N GLY A 89 -12.90 -5.10 6.96
CA GLY A 89 -12.92 -6.57 6.94
C GLY A 89 -13.83 -7.20 5.89
N THR A 90 -14.63 -6.41 5.17
CA THR A 90 -15.58 -6.91 4.14
C THR A 90 -15.33 -6.37 2.74
N LEU A 91 -14.59 -5.26 2.63
CA LEU A 91 -14.20 -4.70 1.34
C LEU A 91 -13.18 -5.60 0.62
N PRO A 92 -13.11 -5.56 -0.71
CA PRO A 92 -12.23 -6.43 -1.49
C PRO A 92 -10.75 -6.19 -1.15
N ASP A 93 -9.97 -7.25 -1.08
CA ASP A 93 -8.51 -7.12 -1.03
C ASP A 93 -8.00 -6.42 -2.29
N ILE A 94 -6.92 -5.66 -2.12
CA ILE A 94 -6.14 -5.11 -3.25
C ILE A 94 -4.94 -6.02 -3.45
N PHE A 95 -4.81 -6.61 -4.63
CA PHE A 95 -3.68 -7.44 -5.00
C PHE A 95 -2.71 -6.63 -5.86
N ILE A 96 -1.44 -6.63 -5.48
CA ILE A 96 -0.36 -5.99 -6.22
C ILE A 96 0.63 -7.07 -6.63
N VAL A 97 0.97 -7.14 -7.92
CA VAL A 97 1.99 -8.06 -8.42
C VAL A 97 3.32 -7.32 -8.51
N ILE A 98 4.33 -7.80 -7.81
CA ILE A 98 5.68 -7.27 -7.82
C ILE A 98 6.63 -8.42 -8.11
N HIS A 99 7.37 -8.33 -9.21
CA HIS A 99 8.33 -9.34 -9.65
C HIS A 99 7.69 -10.75 -9.74
N GLY A 100 6.47 -10.80 -10.27
CA GLY A 100 5.67 -12.03 -10.41
C GLY A 100 5.09 -12.60 -9.11
N ILE A 101 5.31 -11.95 -7.96
CA ILE A 101 4.75 -12.35 -6.67
C ILE A 101 3.54 -11.47 -6.34
N THR A 102 2.45 -12.08 -5.91
CA THR A 102 1.22 -11.37 -5.52
C THR A 102 1.24 -11.00 -4.04
N TYR A 103 1.06 -9.72 -3.75
CA TYR A 103 0.96 -9.11 -2.43
C TYR A 103 -0.47 -8.65 -2.21
N ALA A 104 -1.14 -9.20 -1.20
CA ALA A 104 -2.49 -8.78 -0.82
C ALA A 104 -2.45 -7.66 0.23
N ILE A 105 -3.24 -6.62 0.04
CA ILE A 105 -3.53 -5.58 1.02
C ILE A 105 -4.98 -5.81 1.48
N LYS A 106 -5.13 -6.21 2.74
CA LYS A 106 -6.44 -6.41 3.36
C LYS A 106 -7.12 -5.08 3.62
N SER A 107 -8.45 -5.07 3.65
CA SER A 107 -9.24 -3.86 3.89
C SER A 107 -8.90 -3.16 5.20
N GLU A 108 -8.52 -3.91 6.22
CA GLU A 108 -8.08 -3.45 7.54
C GLU A 108 -6.79 -2.61 7.46
N GLU A 109 -6.01 -2.78 6.40
CA GLU A 109 -4.77 -2.03 6.18
C GLU A 109 -5.01 -0.74 5.40
N TYR A 110 -6.05 -0.66 4.57
CA TYR A 110 -6.35 0.52 3.76
C TYR A 110 -7.59 1.32 4.18
N VAL A 111 -8.40 0.81 5.11
CA VAL A 111 -9.49 1.53 5.76
C VAL A 111 -9.00 1.95 7.14
N LEU A 112 -8.98 3.26 7.40
CA LEU A 112 -8.48 3.83 8.66
C LEU A 112 -9.63 4.41 9.47
N ASP A 113 -9.78 3.92 10.69
CA ASP A 113 -10.66 4.57 11.66
C ASP A 113 -9.97 5.80 12.25
N LEU A 114 -10.33 6.96 11.71
CA LEU A 114 -9.86 8.27 12.17
C LEU A 114 -10.87 8.93 13.11
N ASN A 115 -11.85 8.17 13.63
CA ASN A 115 -12.98 8.67 14.42
C ASN A 115 -13.76 9.79 13.70
N LEU A 116 -14.00 9.63 12.39
CA LEU A 116 -14.81 10.59 11.64
C LEU A 116 -16.28 10.53 12.09
N LYS A 117 -17.03 11.60 11.81
CA LYS A 117 -18.46 11.65 12.12
C LYS A 117 -19.23 10.57 11.36
N ASN A 118 -20.38 10.17 11.89
CA ASN A 118 -21.33 9.25 11.24
C ASN A 118 -20.77 7.84 10.94
N GLY A 119 -19.81 7.38 11.75
CA GLY A 119 -19.23 6.03 11.60
C GLY A 119 -18.51 5.85 10.27
N GLN A 120 -17.88 6.91 9.75
CA GLN A 120 -17.09 6.88 8.53
C GLN A 120 -15.61 6.65 8.84
N CYS A 121 -14.96 5.90 7.97
CA CYS A 121 -13.54 5.61 8.00
C CYS A 121 -12.89 6.13 6.71
N ALA A 122 -11.63 6.53 6.81
CA ALA A 122 -10.89 7.06 5.67
C ALA A 122 -10.36 5.92 4.79
N LEU A 123 -10.41 6.12 3.48
CA LEU A 123 -9.68 5.30 2.52
C LEU A 123 -8.24 5.84 2.42
N ALA A 124 -7.24 5.03 2.77
CA ALA A 124 -5.82 5.42 2.82
C ALA A 124 -5.16 5.50 1.43
N PHE A 125 -5.88 6.02 0.45
CA PHE A 125 -5.43 6.16 -0.93
C PHE A 125 -5.71 7.56 -1.48
N PHE A 126 -4.85 8.02 -2.39
CA PHE A 126 -5.11 9.20 -3.21
C PHE A 126 -4.65 8.97 -4.66
N GLY A 127 -5.26 9.72 -5.58
CA GLY A 127 -4.87 9.76 -6.98
C GLY A 127 -3.72 10.74 -7.23
N THR A 128 -2.74 10.35 -8.05
CA THR A 128 -1.65 11.22 -8.51
C THR A 128 -1.46 11.12 -10.02
N THR A 129 -0.96 12.20 -10.61
CA THR A 129 -0.48 12.26 -12.01
C THR A 129 1.04 12.23 -12.10
N HIS A 130 1.74 12.32 -10.96
CA HIS A 130 3.20 12.38 -10.89
C HIS A 130 3.83 10.99 -10.93
N ASP A 131 5.12 10.96 -11.28
CA ASP A 131 5.98 9.80 -11.10
C ASP A 131 6.74 9.90 -9.77
N PRO A 132 7.05 8.78 -9.09
CA PRO A 132 6.67 7.42 -9.47
C PRO A 132 5.15 7.19 -9.37
N ALA A 133 4.64 6.35 -10.27
CA ALA A 133 3.22 6.05 -10.41
C ALA A 133 2.58 5.44 -9.14
N TRP A 134 3.42 4.85 -8.28
CA TRP A 134 3.05 4.32 -6.97
C TRP A 134 3.90 4.95 -5.87
N ILE A 135 3.22 5.46 -4.84
CA ILE A 135 3.80 5.97 -3.60
C ILE A 135 3.28 5.05 -2.50
N PHE A 136 4.09 4.08 -2.09
CA PHE A 136 3.70 3.10 -1.07
C PHE A 136 3.77 3.72 0.33
N GLY A 137 2.62 4.24 0.76
CA GLY A 137 2.36 4.77 2.09
C GLY A 137 1.60 3.77 2.96
N ASP A 138 0.70 4.27 3.81
CA ASP A 138 0.07 3.57 4.93
C ASP A 138 -0.50 2.19 4.56
N ALA A 139 -1.30 2.09 3.50
CA ALA A 139 -1.91 0.82 3.11
C ALA A 139 -0.88 -0.30 2.87
N PHE A 140 0.20 0.01 2.15
CA PHE A 140 1.22 -0.99 1.84
C PHE A 140 2.24 -1.16 2.98
N LEU A 141 2.68 -0.06 3.60
CA LEU A 141 3.65 -0.07 4.70
C LEU A 141 3.12 -0.75 5.96
N ARG A 142 1.80 -0.71 6.20
CA ARG A 142 1.19 -1.47 7.30
C ARG A 142 1.12 -2.96 7.01
N SER A 143 0.89 -3.33 5.74
CA SER A 143 0.79 -4.72 5.27
C SER A 143 2.14 -5.42 5.19
N TYR A 144 3.19 -4.69 4.80
CA TYR A 144 4.51 -5.26 4.50
C TYR A 144 5.63 -4.41 5.11
N CYS A 145 6.58 -5.08 5.76
CA CYS A 145 7.85 -4.50 6.13
C CYS A 145 8.73 -4.30 4.89
N HIS A 146 9.43 -3.17 4.85
CA HIS A 146 10.39 -2.83 3.81
C HIS A 146 11.81 -2.91 4.36
N VAL A 147 12.62 -3.79 3.78
CA VAL A 147 14.05 -3.94 4.09
C VAL A 147 14.85 -3.25 2.99
N LEU A 148 15.45 -2.11 3.32
CA LEU A 148 16.27 -1.34 2.38
C LEU A 148 17.73 -1.80 2.48
N ASP A 149 18.14 -2.71 1.61
CA ASP A 149 19.46 -3.35 1.63
C ASP A 149 20.43 -2.57 0.73
N PHE A 150 21.12 -1.58 1.33
CA PHE A 150 22.10 -0.74 0.64
C PHE A 150 23.28 -1.53 0.08
N GLY A 151 23.80 -2.50 0.85
CA GLY A 151 24.96 -3.29 0.46
C GLY A 151 24.73 -4.11 -0.81
N LYS A 152 23.50 -4.60 -1.00
CA LYS A 152 23.11 -5.39 -2.18
C LYS A 152 22.20 -4.65 -3.17
N ARG A 153 21.92 -3.36 -2.95
CA ARG A 153 21.11 -2.49 -3.82
C ARG A 153 19.77 -3.13 -4.20
N ARG A 154 18.99 -3.52 -3.20
CA ARG A 154 17.72 -4.22 -3.36
C ARG A 154 16.75 -3.87 -2.24
N ILE A 155 15.46 -4.11 -2.50
CA ILE A 155 14.41 -3.94 -1.49
C ILE A 155 13.88 -5.33 -1.14
N GLY A 156 13.76 -5.60 0.16
CA GLY A 156 13.07 -6.78 0.67
C GLY A 156 11.66 -6.41 1.12
N LEU A 157 10.69 -7.23 0.75
CA LEU A 157 9.31 -7.14 1.20
C LEU A 157 8.99 -8.37 2.04
N ALA A 158 8.52 -8.15 3.27
CA ALA A 158 8.12 -9.21 4.18
C ALA A 158 6.77 -8.89 4.78
N LYS A 159 5.91 -9.89 4.96
CA LYS A 159 4.60 -9.68 5.58
C LYS A 159 4.77 -9.12 7.00
N SER A 160 4.02 -8.07 7.31
CA SER A 160 3.94 -7.49 8.65
C SER A 160 3.20 -8.42 9.62
N ILE A 161 3.66 -8.46 10.86
CA ILE A 161 3.06 -9.23 11.95
C ILE A 161 2.38 -8.24 12.89
N HIS A 162 1.05 -8.20 12.81
CA HIS A 162 0.23 -7.45 13.77
C HIS A 162 0.19 -8.23 15.08
N GLY A 163 0.70 -7.63 16.15
CA GLY A 163 0.51 -8.18 17.49
C GLY A 163 -0.99 -8.13 17.82
N LYS A 164 -1.53 -9.21 18.40
CA LYS A 164 -2.82 -9.12 19.08
C LYS A 164 -2.60 -8.19 20.28
N TYR A 165 -3.19 -7.00 20.24
CA TYR A 165 -3.33 -6.14 21.40
C TYR A 165 -4.56 -6.59 22.20
#